data_AF-A0A7V4P974-F1
#
_entry.id   AF-A0A7V4P974-F1
#
_cell.length_a   1.000
_cell.length_b   1.000
_cell.length_c   1.000
_cell.angle_alpha   90.00
_cell.angle_beta   90.00
_cell.angle_gamma   90.00
#
_symmetry.space_group_name_H-M   'P 1'
#
loop_
_entity.id
_entity.type
_entity.pdbx_description
1 polymer ?
#
loop_
_entity_poly.entity_id
_entity_poly.type
_entity_poly.pdbx_seq_one_letter_code
_entity_poly.pdbx_strand_id
1 'polypeptide(L)'
;MRRRTFLASATSGLAGMALADLLLREGDLAVGAEPAASVRPRPPVRHHPPRATRVVQLFMAGAASHVDTFDYKPLLEARDGQPWDPGEKVELFQSTPGACLASPWKFRPYGACGKALSEIVAPLGRVVDDLAFVHNVVGKTGVHSQGTLLQTTGFNFPGFPSAGAWVSYALGSETENLPAFVVLPDHRGLASNGAKNWASAFLPAQHQGTLLRPGSPEPIANLFPPPGFRDERASRSGLAALDRLNRAYAEERPGDDRLLARVRSYELAAALQLSATDALDVAREPAHIHALYGLAPEGPGVDDSTINVKAESEFFGRKCL
;
A
#
# COMPACT_ATOMS: atom_id res chain seq x y z
N MET A 1 28.39 -38.96 0.89
CA MET A 1 27.54 -38.57 2.04
C MET A 1 26.22 -39.34 1.94
N ARG A 2 25.81 -40.11 2.97
CA ARG A 2 24.58 -40.96 2.89
C ARG A 2 23.33 -40.11 3.15
N ARG A 3 22.29 -40.28 2.31
CA ARG A 3 20.98 -39.56 2.38
C ARG A 3 20.39 -39.50 3.79
N ARG A 4 20.45 -40.61 4.55
CA ARG A 4 19.96 -40.68 5.94
C ARG A 4 20.72 -39.76 6.89
N THR A 5 22.03 -39.63 6.72
CA THR A 5 22.86 -38.76 7.57
C THR A 5 22.59 -37.30 7.24
N PHE A 6 22.44 -36.96 5.95
CA PHE A 6 22.08 -35.61 5.50
C PHE A 6 20.70 -35.18 6.01
N LEU A 7 19.68 -36.03 5.89
CA LEU A 7 18.33 -35.75 6.37
C LEU A 7 18.28 -35.64 7.90
N ALA A 8 18.96 -36.52 8.63
CA ALA A 8 19.05 -36.43 10.08
C ALA A 8 19.71 -35.12 10.53
N SER A 9 20.84 -34.73 9.91
CA SER A 9 21.51 -33.46 10.20
C SER A 9 20.70 -32.22 9.78
N ALA A 10 19.89 -32.32 8.74
CA ALA A 10 19.00 -31.24 8.31
C ALA A 10 17.84 -31.03 9.29
N THR A 11 17.32 -32.11 9.90
CA THR A 11 16.24 -32.03 10.89
C THR A 11 16.72 -31.75 12.32
N SER A 12 17.98 -32.07 12.66
CA SER A 12 18.53 -31.88 14.01
C SER A 12 19.56 -30.74 14.12
N GLY A 13 19.84 -30.03 13.02
CA GLY A 13 20.77 -28.90 12.97
C GLY A 13 20.05 -27.55 12.92
N LEU A 14 20.80 -26.47 12.63
CA LEU A 14 20.27 -25.10 12.51
C LEU A 14 19.10 -24.99 11.50
N ALA A 15 19.14 -25.76 10.41
CA ALA A 15 18.05 -25.81 9.44
C ALA A 15 16.76 -26.42 10.04
N GLY A 16 16.88 -27.41 10.91
CA GLY A 16 15.76 -28.02 11.62
C GLY A 16 15.18 -27.09 12.67
N MET A 17 16.02 -26.31 13.36
CA MET A 17 15.57 -25.24 14.27
C MET A 17 14.82 -24.13 13.52
N ALA A 18 15.34 -23.69 12.38
CA ALA A 18 14.67 -22.69 11.54
C ALA A 18 13.33 -23.21 11.00
N LEU A 19 13.27 -24.48 10.56
CA LEU A 19 12.03 -25.11 10.13
C LEU A 19 11.02 -25.26 11.28
N ALA A 20 11.47 -25.66 12.48
CA ALA A 20 10.61 -25.77 13.65
C ALA A 20 10.05 -24.40 14.07
N ASP A 21 10.87 -23.34 14.02
CA ASP A 21 10.43 -21.97 14.25
C ASP A 21 9.39 -21.51 13.22
N LEU A 22 9.59 -21.79 11.92
CA LEU A 22 8.59 -21.51 10.87
C LEU A 22 7.28 -22.27 11.09
N LEU A 23 7.33 -23.57 11.39
CA LEU A 23 6.14 -24.38 11.63
C LEU A 23 5.40 -24.00 12.93
N LEU A 24 6.13 -23.53 13.95
CA LEU A 24 5.54 -22.95 15.16
C LEU A 24 4.84 -21.61 14.86
N ARG A 25 5.40 -20.79 13.94
CA ARG A 25 4.80 -19.51 13.50
C ARG A 25 3.55 -19.70 12.65
N GLU A 26 3.52 -20.73 11.80
CA GLU A 26 2.36 -21.08 10.97
C GLU A 26 1.22 -21.72 11.78
N GLY A 27 1.49 -22.11 13.03
CA GLY A 27 0.50 -22.74 13.91
C GLY A 27 0.29 -24.23 13.66
N ASP A 28 1.10 -24.84 12.79
CA ASP A 28 1.02 -26.26 12.41
C ASP A 28 1.63 -27.19 13.49
N LEU A 29 2.47 -26.66 14.38
CA LEU A 29 2.98 -27.38 15.56
C LEU A 29 2.25 -26.91 16.82
N ALA A 30 1.25 -27.67 17.26
CA ALA A 30 0.64 -27.51 18.58
C ALA A 30 1.58 -28.06 19.67
N VAL A 31 2.52 -27.24 20.16
CA VAL A 31 3.32 -27.56 21.33
C VAL A 31 2.60 -27.04 22.58
N GLY A 32 2.04 -27.95 23.37
CA GLY A 32 1.29 -27.68 24.59
C GLY A 32 2.15 -27.23 25.77
N ALA A 33 2.84 -26.09 25.63
CA ALA A 33 3.51 -25.43 26.74
C ALA A 33 3.26 -23.92 26.66
N GLU A 34 2.58 -23.37 27.66
CA GLU A 34 2.51 -21.93 27.93
C GLU A 34 3.93 -21.39 28.18
N PRO A 35 4.45 -20.47 27.35
CA PRO A 35 5.66 -19.73 27.69
C PRO A 35 5.28 -18.30 28.08
N ALA A 36 5.90 -17.84 29.17
CA ALA A 36 5.81 -16.48 29.70
C ALA A 36 5.78 -15.40 28.60
N ALA A 37 4.74 -14.57 28.63
CA ALA A 37 4.63 -13.22 28.05
C ALA A 37 5.67 -12.84 26.98
N SER A 38 5.71 -13.57 25.86
CA SER A 38 6.37 -13.06 24.67
C SER A 38 5.43 -12.02 24.06
N VAL A 39 5.85 -10.76 24.04
CA VAL A 39 5.16 -9.62 23.38
C VAL A 39 5.31 -9.74 21.85
N ARG A 40 5.10 -10.95 21.33
CA ARG A 40 4.98 -11.21 19.90
C ARG A 40 3.48 -11.34 19.63
N PRO A 41 2.89 -10.41 18.88
CA PRO A 41 1.47 -10.48 18.56
C PRO A 41 1.23 -11.79 17.82
N ARG A 42 0.50 -12.69 18.48
CA ARG A 42 0.01 -13.91 17.85
C ARG A 42 -0.77 -13.47 16.60
N PRO A 43 -0.53 -14.05 15.41
CA PRO A 43 -1.35 -13.72 14.26
C PRO A 43 -2.82 -13.96 14.65
N PRO A 44 -3.74 -13.04 14.31
CA PRO A 44 -5.13 -13.21 14.69
C PRO A 44 -5.62 -14.56 14.19
N VAL A 45 -6.37 -15.28 15.03
CA VAL A 45 -6.99 -16.55 14.64
C VAL A 45 -7.88 -16.26 13.44
N ARG A 46 -7.46 -16.69 12.26
CA ARG A 46 -8.21 -16.45 11.03
C ARG A 46 -9.41 -17.40 11.02
N HIS A 47 -10.60 -16.85 10.82
CA HIS A 47 -11.82 -17.65 10.70
C HIS A 47 -11.77 -18.56 9.46
N HIS A 48 -11.06 -18.13 8.41
CA HIS A 48 -10.85 -18.87 7.17
C HIS A 48 -9.40 -18.73 6.68
N PRO A 49 -8.86 -19.74 5.98
CA PRO A 49 -7.59 -19.58 5.29
C PRO A 49 -7.72 -18.50 4.21
N PRO A 50 -6.76 -17.57 4.10
CA PRO A 50 -6.83 -16.53 3.08
C PRO A 50 -6.66 -17.15 1.70
N ARG A 51 -7.45 -16.65 0.73
CA ARG A 51 -7.30 -17.02 -0.68
C ARG A 51 -6.34 -16.10 -1.43
N ALA A 52 -6.21 -14.85 -0.97
CA ALA A 52 -5.28 -13.88 -1.51
C ALA A 52 -4.02 -13.83 -0.63
N THR A 53 -2.85 -13.76 -1.27
CA THR A 53 -1.56 -13.59 -0.58
C THR A 53 -1.10 -12.13 -0.59
N ARG A 54 -1.51 -11.35 -1.60
CA ARG A 54 -1.11 -9.95 -1.80
C ARG A 54 -2.30 -9.14 -2.30
N VAL A 55 -2.38 -7.89 -1.88
CA VAL A 55 -3.40 -6.92 -2.32
C VAL A 55 -2.68 -5.67 -2.81
N VAL A 56 -2.87 -5.34 -4.09
CA VAL A 56 -2.38 -4.10 -4.69
C VAL A 56 -3.56 -3.17 -4.88
N GLN A 57 -3.48 -1.97 -4.30
CA GLN A 57 -4.51 -0.95 -4.42
C GLN A 57 -3.95 0.26 -5.16
N LEU A 58 -4.59 0.61 -6.28
CA LEU A 58 -4.29 1.81 -7.04
C LEU A 58 -5.38 2.84 -6.77
N PHE A 59 -5.05 3.90 -6.04
CA PHE A 59 -5.96 5.03 -5.83
C PHE A 59 -5.52 6.21 -6.69
N MET A 60 -6.24 6.41 -7.78
CA MET A 60 -6.00 7.50 -8.73
C MET A 60 -6.77 8.75 -8.26
N ALA A 61 -6.12 9.59 -7.45
CA ALA A 61 -6.74 10.84 -6.98
C ALA A 61 -6.96 11.81 -8.15
N GLY A 62 -8.21 12.17 -8.43
CA GLY A 62 -8.55 12.98 -9.62
C GLY A 62 -8.49 12.19 -10.93
N ALA A 63 -8.70 10.87 -10.89
CA ALA A 63 -8.70 10.00 -12.06
C ALA A 63 -9.64 10.46 -13.19
N ALA A 64 -9.42 9.86 -14.36
CA ALA A 64 -10.36 9.90 -15.46
C ALA A 64 -11.78 9.51 -15.01
N SER A 65 -12.76 10.16 -15.62
CA SER A 65 -14.17 9.93 -15.39
C SER A 65 -14.55 8.47 -15.66
N HIS A 66 -15.33 7.87 -14.75
CA HIS A 66 -15.76 6.47 -14.86
C HIS A 66 -16.75 6.27 -16.02
N VAL A 67 -17.61 7.26 -16.29
CA VAL A 67 -18.55 7.22 -17.43
C VAL A 67 -17.87 7.37 -18.79
N ASP A 68 -16.60 7.77 -18.77
CA ASP A 68 -15.73 7.91 -19.93
C ASP A 68 -14.77 6.73 -20.12
N THR A 69 -14.76 5.78 -19.18
CA THR A 69 -13.83 4.64 -19.15
C THR A 69 -14.58 3.31 -19.09
N PHE A 70 -15.23 3.06 -17.97
CA PHE A 70 -15.78 1.77 -17.59
C PHE A 70 -17.28 1.76 -17.43
N ASP A 71 -18.01 2.86 -17.64
CA ASP A 71 -19.45 2.90 -17.35
C ASP A 71 -20.22 3.59 -18.49
N TYR A 72 -20.49 2.83 -19.55
CA TYR A 72 -21.19 3.35 -20.72
C TYR A 72 -22.61 3.82 -20.34
N LYS A 73 -22.87 5.12 -20.53
CA LYS A 73 -24.18 5.75 -20.28
C LYS A 73 -24.81 6.23 -21.59
N PRO A 74 -25.61 5.40 -22.29
CA PRO A 74 -26.25 5.80 -23.56
C PRO A 74 -27.19 7.01 -23.41
N LEU A 75 -27.72 7.26 -22.21
CA LEU A 75 -28.55 8.44 -21.95
C LEU A 75 -27.73 9.75 -22.02
N LEU A 76 -26.44 9.74 -21.69
CA LEU A 76 -25.58 10.92 -21.86
C LEU A 76 -25.40 11.27 -23.34
N GLU A 77 -25.30 10.26 -24.21
CA GLU A 77 -25.25 10.47 -25.66
C GLU A 77 -26.57 11.05 -26.19
N ALA A 78 -27.71 10.50 -25.76
CA ALA A 78 -29.03 10.97 -26.19
C ALA A 78 -29.36 12.39 -25.70
N ARG A 79 -28.72 12.83 -24.62
CA ARG A 79 -28.95 14.13 -23.97
C ARG A 79 -27.83 15.13 -24.21
N ASP A 80 -26.87 14.81 -25.07
CA ASP A 80 -25.70 15.66 -25.31
C ASP A 80 -26.11 17.11 -25.66
N GLY A 81 -25.48 18.07 -24.99
CA GLY A 81 -25.77 19.50 -25.14
C GLY A 81 -27.10 19.99 -24.54
N GLN A 82 -27.96 19.11 -24.02
CA GLN A 82 -29.18 19.50 -23.32
C GLN A 82 -28.88 19.92 -21.87
N PRO A 83 -29.66 20.81 -21.25
CA PRO A 83 -29.51 21.14 -19.83
C PRO A 83 -29.51 19.88 -18.96
N TRP A 84 -28.54 19.78 -18.04
CA TRP A 84 -28.51 18.68 -17.08
C TRP A 84 -29.58 18.88 -16.02
N ASP A 85 -30.54 17.97 -15.96
CA ASP A 85 -31.58 17.90 -14.94
C ASP A 85 -31.54 16.52 -14.28
N PRO A 86 -31.02 16.41 -13.04
CA PRO A 86 -30.96 15.14 -12.32
C PRO A 86 -32.33 14.70 -11.78
N GLY A 87 -33.38 15.51 -11.91
CA GLY A 87 -34.72 15.20 -11.37
C GLY A 87 -34.80 15.24 -9.84
N GLU A 88 -33.71 15.57 -9.16
CA GLU A 88 -33.62 15.70 -7.72
C GLU A 88 -32.67 16.84 -7.32
N LYS A 89 -32.69 17.22 -6.04
CA LYS A 89 -31.76 18.25 -5.56
C LYS A 89 -30.40 17.61 -5.29
N VAL A 90 -29.41 17.96 -6.11
CA VAL A 90 -28.01 17.52 -5.95
C VAL A 90 -27.17 18.70 -5.42
N GLU A 91 -26.29 18.42 -4.46
CA GLU A 91 -25.30 19.40 -4.00
C GLU A 91 -24.16 19.51 -5.03
N LEU A 92 -23.97 20.70 -5.59
CA LEU A 92 -22.86 21.01 -6.49
C LEU A 92 -21.79 21.79 -5.71
N PHE A 93 -20.51 21.44 -5.91
CA PHE A 93 -19.41 22.06 -5.16
C PHE A 93 -19.28 23.56 -5.43
N GLN A 94 -19.30 23.96 -6.72
CA GLN A 94 -19.25 25.36 -7.15
C GLN A 94 -19.80 25.52 -8.59
N SER A 95 -21.11 25.36 -8.83
CA SER A 95 -21.69 25.77 -10.12
C SER A 95 -23.23 25.77 -10.17
N THR A 96 -23.78 26.53 -11.11
CA THR A 96 -25.03 26.20 -11.78
C THR A 96 -24.78 24.99 -12.68
N PRO A 97 -25.67 23.99 -12.73
CA PRO A 97 -25.45 22.84 -13.60
C PRO A 97 -25.36 23.25 -15.07
N GLY A 98 -24.38 22.66 -15.77
CA GLY A 98 -24.16 22.88 -17.20
C GLY A 98 -25.05 21.99 -18.07
N ALA A 99 -24.67 21.85 -19.34
CA ALA A 99 -25.28 20.86 -20.23
C ALA A 99 -24.75 19.45 -19.92
N CYS A 100 -25.56 18.43 -20.21
CA CYS A 100 -25.10 17.06 -20.35
C CYS A 100 -24.00 17.00 -21.42
N LEU A 101 -22.92 16.30 -21.12
CA LEU A 101 -21.82 16.05 -22.04
C LEU A 101 -21.76 14.55 -22.32
N ALA A 102 -21.91 14.18 -23.60
CA ALA A 102 -21.64 12.82 -24.04
C ALA A 102 -20.16 12.51 -23.88
N SER A 103 -19.84 11.23 -23.64
CA SER A 103 -18.46 10.80 -23.63
C SER A 103 -17.83 11.11 -25.00
N PRO A 104 -16.67 11.79 -25.05
CA PRO A 104 -16.00 12.06 -26.32
C PRO A 104 -15.38 10.79 -26.92
N TRP A 105 -15.34 9.69 -26.15
CA TRP A 105 -14.72 8.43 -26.54
C TRP A 105 -15.74 7.40 -26.98
N LYS A 106 -15.36 6.57 -27.96
CA LYS A 106 -16.22 5.49 -28.44
C LYS A 106 -16.13 4.25 -27.55
N PHE A 107 -17.29 3.67 -27.25
CA PHE A 107 -17.41 2.43 -26.49
C PHE A 107 -17.58 1.23 -27.41
N ARG A 108 -16.97 0.10 -27.02
CA ARG A 108 -17.14 -1.20 -27.68
C ARG A 108 -17.25 -2.31 -26.64
N PRO A 109 -18.01 -3.39 -26.90
CA PRO A 109 -18.03 -4.55 -26.02
C PRO A 109 -16.72 -5.34 -26.11
N TYR A 110 -16.24 -5.83 -24.99
CA TYR A 110 -15.05 -6.68 -24.88
C TYR A 110 -15.35 -7.93 -24.04
N GLY A 111 -14.53 -8.97 -24.24
CA GLY A 111 -14.64 -10.23 -23.52
C GLY A 111 -15.93 -11.01 -23.81
N ALA A 112 -16.06 -12.15 -23.15
CA ALA A 112 -17.29 -12.95 -23.16
C ALA A 112 -18.41 -12.26 -22.35
N CYS A 113 -18.06 -11.45 -21.35
CA CYS A 113 -19.02 -10.67 -20.56
C CYS A 113 -19.67 -9.52 -21.35
N GLY A 114 -19.13 -9.16 -22.53
CA GLY A 114 -19.64 -8.08 -23.36
C GLY A 114 -19.51 -6.70 -22.72
N LYS A 115 -18.60 -6.54 -21.75
CA LYS A 115 -18.42 -5.30 -21.02
C LYS A 115 -18.02 -4.17 -21.97
N ALA A 116 -18.84 -3.12 -22.02
CA ALA A 116 -18.52 -1.92 -22.79
C ALA A 116 -17.34 -1.18 -22.13
N LEU A 117 -16.28 -0.95 -22.90
CA LEU A 117 -15.12 -0.15 -22.53
C LEU A 117 -14.91 0.94 -23.57
N SER A 118 -14.50 2.13 -23.14
CA SER A 118 -14.11 3.19 -24.07
C SER A 118 -12.75 2.90 -24.70
N GLU A 119 -12.47 3.57 -25.82
CA GLU A 119 -11.21 3.39 -26.55
C GLU A 119 -9.95 3.72 -25.74
N ILE A 120 -10.04 4.61 -24.75
CA ILE A 120 -8.91 4.98 -23.89
C ILE A 120 -8.48 3.87 -22.93
N VAL A 121 -9.38 2.92 -22.63
CA VAL A 121 -9.09 1.74 -21.79
C VAL A 121 -9.25 0.43 -22.58
N ALA A 122 -9.32 0.50 -23.91
CA ALA A 122 -9.41 -0.66 -24.79
C ALA A 122 -8.34 -1.74 -24.56
N PRO A 123 -7.07 -1.42 -24.20
CA PRO A 123 -6.08 -2.45 -23.89
C PRO A 123 -6.49 -3.42 -22.77
N LEU A 124 -7.31 -2.96 -21.82
CA LEU A 124 -7.85 -3.80 -20.73
C LEU A 124 -8.90 -4.80 -21.23
N GLY A 125 -9.43 -4.63 -22.44
CA GLY A 125 -10.41 -5.52 -23.05
C GLY A 125 -9.93 -6.97 -23.17
N ARG A 126 -8.61 -7.21 -23.19
CA ARG A 126 -8.03 -8.56 -23.22
C ARG A 126 -8.20 -9.35 -21.92
N VAL A 127 -8.36 -8.66 -20.80
CA VAL A 127 -8.47 -9.24 -19.45
C VAL A 127 -9.81 -8.89 -18.79
N VAL A 128 -10.76 -8.32 -19.53
CA VAL A 128 -12.00 -7.76 -18.96
C VAL A 128 -12.87 -8.80 -18.25
N ASP A 129 -12.81 -10.06 -18.69
CA ASP A 129 -13.53 -11.17 -18.06
C ASP A 129 -12.94 -11.56 -16.69
N ASP A 130 -11.69 -11.16 -16.41
CA ASP A 130 -11.02 -11.32 -15.11
C ASP A 130 -11.22 -10.10 -14.19
N LEU A 131 -11.91 -9.06 -14.68
CA LEU A 131 -12.18 -7.83 -13.93
C LEU A 131 -13.58 -7.86 -13.30
N ALA A 132 -13.67 -7.42 -12.05
CA ALA A 132 -14.93 -7.15 -11.38
C ALA A 132 -15.19 -5.64 -11.32
N PHE A 133 -16.34 -5.20 -11.80
CA PHE A 133 -16.77 -3.80 -11.75
C PHE A 133 -17.82 -3.62 -10.65
N VAL A 134 -17.61 -2.64 -9.78
CA VAL A 134 -18.53 -2.30 -8.69
C VAL A 134 -19.11 -0.91 -8.93
N HIS A 135 -20.27 -0.84 -9.59
CA HIS A 135 -20.91 0.43 -9.99
C HIS A 135 -21.83 1.03 -8.93
N ASN A 136 -22.14 0.29 -7.86
CA ASN A 136 -23.09 0.69 -6.82
C ASN A 136 -22.41 1.32 -5.59
N VAL A 137 -21.18 1.83 -5.72
CA VAL A 137 -20.51 2.55 -4.64
C VAL A 137 -21.03 3.98 -4.58
N VAL A 138 -21.57 4.38 -3.42
CA VAL A 138 -22.13 5.72 -3.21
C VAL A 138 -21.24 6.51 -2.26
N GLY A 139 -20.77 7.66 -2.72
CA GLY A 139 -20.06 8.64 -1.91
C GLY A 139 -21.02 9.43 -1.00
N LYS A 140 -20.59 9.77 0.20
CA LYS A 140 -21.37 10.57 1.17
C LYS A 140 -20.92 12.03 1.26
N THR A 141 -20.07 12.46 0.34
CA THR A 141 -19.43 13.78 0.38
C THR A 141 -18.88 14.15 -0.99
N GLY A 142 -19.01 15.42 -1.38
CA GLY A 142 -18.35 16.00 -2.54
C GLY A 142 -16.98 16.62 -2.21
N VAL A 143 -16.56 16.61 -0.95
CA VAL A 143 -15.29 17.25 -0.52
C VAL A 143 -14.13 16.27 -0.70
N HIS A 144 -13.10 16.68 -1.44
CA HIS A 144 -11.94 15.83 -1.75
C HIS A 144 -11.31 15.17 -0.53
N SER A 145 -11.09 15.92 0.56
CA SER A 145 -10.47 15.40 1.78
C SER A 145 -11.33 14.33 2.47
N GLN A 146 -12.63 14.56 2.60
CA GLN A 146 -13.54 13.58 3.19
C GLN A 146 -13.69 12.35 2.27
N GLY A 147 -13.70 12.56 0.95
CA GLY A 147 -13.78 11.50 -0.05
C GLY A 147 -12.56 10.57 -0.05
N THR A 148 -11.34 11.09 0.15
CA THR A 148 -10.15 10.25 0.27
C THR A 148 -10.20 9.36 1.51
N LEU A 149 -10.65 9.89 2.65
CA LEU A 149 -10.85 9.08 3.86
C LEU A 149 -11.95 8.04 3.67
N LEU A 150 -13.06 8.41 3.03
CA LEU A 150 -14.17 7.48 2.76
C LEU A 150 -13.70 6.31 1.91
N GLN A 151 -12.88 6.57 0.89
CA GLN A 151 -12.35 5.55 0.01
C GLN A 151 -11.36 4.61 0.73
N THR A 152 -10.48 5.14 1.57
CA THR A 152 -9.48 4.30 2.25
C THR A 152 -9.99 3.66 3.52
N THR A 153 -10.93 4.25 4.24
CA THR A 153 -11.37 3.80 5.58
C THR A 153 -12.84 3.37 5.63
N GLY A 154 -13.67 3.78 4.67
CA GLY A 154 -15.12 3.64 4.74
C GLY A 154 -15.83 4.73 5.55
N PHE A 155 -15.09 5.70 6.10
CA PHE A 155 -15.61 6.78 6.93
C PHE A 155 -15.15 8.16 6.42
N ASN A 156 -16.01 9.18 6.53
CA ASN A 156 -15.67 10.55 6.18
C ASN A 156 -14.73 11.21 7.22
N PHE A 157 -14.73 10.72 8.47
CA PHE A 157 -13.92 11.25 9.56
C PHE A 157 -12.67 10.40 9.81
N PRO A 158 -11.56 11.02 10.27
CA PRO A 158 -10.37 10.27 10.65
C PRO A 158 -10.62 9.43 11.92
N GLY A 159 -9.70 8.50 12.22
CA GLY A 159 -9.77 7.64 13.41
C GLY A 159 -10.20 6.21 13.14
N PHE A 160 -10.35 5.84 11.87
CA PHE A 160 -10.63 4.47 11.45
C PHE A 160 -9.44 3.87 10.68
N PRO A 161 -9.18 2.56 10.82
CA PRO A 161 -8.12 1.90 10.10
C PRO A 161 -8.41 1.92 8.59
N SER A 162 -7.37 2.17 7.82
CA SER A 162 -7.43 2.06 6.36
C SER A 162 -7.62 0.61 5.90
N ALA A 163 -8.08 0.42 4.67
CA ALA A 163 -8.24 -0.87 4.02
C ALA A 163 -6.90 -1.65 4.02
N GLY A 164 -5.78 -0.97 3.75
CA GLY A 164 -4.46 -1.59 3.82
C GLY A 164 -4.08 -2.04 5.25
N ALA A 165 -4.46 -1.28 6.28
CA ALA A 165 -4.24 -1.69 7.67
C ALA A 165 -5.08 -2.93 8.03
N TRP A 166 -6.34 -3.00 7.58
CA TRP A 166 -7.19 -4.18 7.76
C TRP A 166 -6.64 -5.41 7.03
N VAL A 167 -6.18 -5.24 5.79
CA VAL A 167 -5.56 -6.31 5.01
C VAL A 167 -4.29 -6.81 5.71
N SER A 168 -3.43 -5.90 6.16
CA SER A 168 -2.22 -6.25 6.91
C SER A 168 -2.54 -6.99 8.21
N TYR A 169 -3.58 -6.56 8.93
CA TYR A 169 -4.04 -7.24 10.13
C TYR A 169 -4.55 -8.65 9.84
N ALA A 170 -5.36 -8.82 8.79
CA ALA A 170 -5.95 -10.10 8.43
C ALA A 170 -4.92 -11.10 7.85
N LEU A 171 -4.05 -10.64 6.94
CA LEU A 171 -3.06 -11.47 6.23
C LEU A 171 -1.74 -11.62 6.98
N GLY A 172 -1.44 -10.77 7.96
CA GLY A 172 -0.18 -10.77 8.68
C GLY A 172 1.00 -10.34 7.80
N SER A 173 2.21 -10.76 8.19
CA SER A 173 3.46 -10.50 7.46
C SER A 173 4.20 -11.81 7.21
N GLU A 174 4.76 -11.99 6.02
CA GLU A 174 5.68 -13.11 5.71
C GLU A 174 7.12 -12.84 6.20
N THR A 175 7.40 -11.62 6.66
CA THR A 175 8.74 -11.16 7.03
C THR A 175 8.72 -10.29 8.29
N GLU A 176 9.81 -10.34 9.06
CA GLU A 176 10.02 -9.50 10.24
C GLU A 176 10.78 -8.20 9.91
N ASN A 177 11.38 -8.12 8.72
CA ASN A 177 12.30 -7.04 8.35
C ASN A 177 11.73 -6.07 7.32
N LEU A 178 10.55 -6.37 6.73
CA LEU A 178 9.85 -5.47 5.82
C LEU A 178 8.45 -5.14 6.34
N PRO A 179 7.92 -3.94 6.02
CA PRO A 179 6.55 -3.58 6.36
C PRO A 179 5.53 -4.44 5.62
N ALA A 180 4.51 -4.91 6.33
CA ALA A 180 3.39 -5.65 5.73
C ALA A 180 2.42 -4.74 4.96
N PHE A 181 2.43 -3.43 5.22
CA PHE A 181 1.63 -2.44 4.51
C PHE A 181 2.52 -1.31 3.99
N VAL A 182 2.78 -1.37 2.68
CA VAL A 182 3.56 -0.38 1.93
C VAL A 182 2.63 0.61 1.25
N VAL A 183 3.00 1.88 1.27
CA VAL A 183 2.33 2.96 0.55
C VAL A 183 3.32 3.63 -0.38
N LEU A 184 2.97 3.69 -1.66
CA LEU A 184 3.75 4.29 -2.73
C LEU A 184 3.04 5.56 -3.20
N PRO A 185 3.35 6.74 -2.62
CA PRO A 185 2.66 7.97 -2.93
C PRO A 185 3.02 8.48 -4.32
N ASP A 186 2.22 9.43 -4.82
CA ASP A 186 2.60 10.15 -6.02
C ASP A 186 3.86 11.00 -5.81
N HIS A 187 4.69 11.15 -6.84
CA HIS A 187 5.92 11.92 -6.75
C HIS A 187 5.63 13.43 -6.58
N ARG A 188 4.46 13.89 -7.05
CA ARG A 188 3.96 15.27 -6.92
C ARG A 188 3.41 15.57 -5.53
N GLY A 189 3.09 14.55 -4.74
CA GLY A 189 2.63 14.72 -3.36
C GLY A 189 1.68 13.64 -2.87
N LEU A 190 1.22 13.83 -1.62
CA LEU A 190 0.23 12.95 -1.02
C LEU A 190 -1.18 13.34 -1.46
N ALA A 191 -2.09 12.36 -1.49
CA ALA A 191 -3.51 12.62 -1.59
C ALA A 191 -3.98 13.53 -0.44
N SER A 192 -5.13 14.19 -0.62
CA SER A 192 -5.76 15.01 0.43
C SER A 192 -5.87 14.22 1.75
N ASN A 193 -5.63 14.87 2.89
CA ASN A 193 -5.41 14.27 4.22
C ASN A 193 -4.07 13.55 4.47
N GLY A 194 -3.20 13.46 3.47
CA GLY A 194 -1.82 12.98 3.64
C GLY A 194 -1.76 11.56 4.22
N ALA A 195 -0.85 11.34 5.18
CA ALA A 195 -0.63 10.03 5.79
C ALA A 195 -1.85 9.45 6.53
N LYS A 196 -2.83 10.29 6.89
CA LYS A 196 -4.05 9.85 7.59
C LYS A 196 -4.88 8.86 6.77
N ASN A 197 -4.74 8.88 5.44
CA ASN A 197 -5.41 7.93 4.56
C ASN A 197 -5.00 6.47 4.80
N TRP A 198 -3.83 6.25 5.40
CA TRP A 198 -3.24 4.92 5.59
C TRP A 198 -2.96 4.61 7.07
N ALA A 199 -3.71 5.24 7.97
CA ALA A 199 -3.57 5.04 9.39
C ALA A 199 -4.00 3.62 9.81
N SER A 200 -3.33 3.05 10.82
CA SER A 200 -3.83 1.86 11.53
C SER A 200 -4.95 2.19 12.51
N ALA A 201 -5.02 3.44 12.97
CA ALA A 201 -5.97 3.91 13.98
C ALA A 201 -5.97 3.01 15.24
N PHE A 202 -7.09 2.37 15.55
CA PHE A 202 -7.22 1.47 16.71
C PHE A 202 -6.66 0.06 16.46
N LEU A 203 -6.21 -0.27 15.23
CA LEU A 203 -5.44 -1.50 15.02
C LEU A 203 -4.01 -1.32 15.53
N PRO A 204 -3.36 -2.41 15.98
CA PRO A 204 -1.97 -2.37 16.41
C PRO A 204 -1.10 -1.67 15.37
N ALA A 205 -0.23 -0.78 15.84
CA ALA A 205 0.50 0.13 14.95
C ALA A 205 1.49 -0.56 14.00
N GLN A 206 1.78 -1.85 14.19
CA GLN A 206 2.50 -2.65 13.20
C GLN A 206 1.78 -2.71 11.83
N HIS A 207 0.48 -2.38 11.79
CA HIS A 207 -0.32 -2.29 10.57
C HIS A 207 -0.40 -0.87 10.01
N GLN A 208 0.42 0.07 10.52
CA GLN A 208 0.52 1.42 9.99
C GLN A 208 1.17 1.40 8.60
N GLY A 209 0.56 2.09 7.64
CA GLY A 209 1.12 2.22 6.29
C GLY A 209 2.49 2.90 6.33
N THR A 210 3.49 2.25 5.73
CA THR A 210 4.86 2.75 5.61
C THR A 210 5.05 3.38 4.23
N LEU A 211 5.34 4.67 4.20
CA LEU A 211 5.63 5.40 2.96
C LEU A 211 7.00 5.00 2.41
N LEU A 212 7.04 4.45 1.20
CA LEU A 212 8.27 4.14 0.49
C LEU A 212 8.36 4.95 -0.81
N ARG A 213 9.59 5.35 -1.17
CA ARG A 213 9.92 5.98 -2.45
C ARG A 213 11.00 5.17 -3.17
N PRO A 214 10.64 4.08 -3.85
CA PRO A 214 11.60 3.24 -4.56
C PRO A 214 12.43 4.06 -5.56
N GLY A 215 13.73 3.79 -5.62
CA GLY A 215 14.67 4.53 -6.50
C GLY A 215 15.04 5.95 -6.04
N SER A 216 14.53 6.44 -4.90
CA SER A 216 15.03 7.66 -4.27
C SER A 216 16.35 7.38 -3.52
N PRO A 217 17.32 8.32 -3.48
CA PRO A 217 18.49 8.21 -2.60
C PRO A 217 18.12 8.04 -1.12
N GLU A 218 16.97 8.57 -0.73
CA GLU A 218 16.36 8.36 0.57
C GLU A 218 14.95 7.77 0.37
N PRO A 219 14.83 6.43 0.29
CA PRO A 219 13.54 5.76 0.01
C PRO A 219 12.59 5.80 1.21
N ILE A 220 13.14 5.98 2.41
CA ILE A 220 12.42 6.17 3.67
C ILE A 220 12.95 7.45 4.31
N ALA A 221 12.07 8.34 4.73
CA ALA A 221 12.49 9.62 5.29
C ALA A 221 13.30 9.43 6.59
N ASN A 222 14.42 10.15 6.72
CA ASN A 222 15.35 10.10 7.84
C ASN A 222 15.98 8.71 8.05
N LEU A 223 16.16 7.94 6.98
CA LEU A 223 16.80 6.62 7.04
C LEU A 223 18.30 6.72 7.35
N PHE A 224 18.95 7.78 6.86
CA PHE A 224 20.38 7.99 7.05
C PHE A 224 20.65 9.14 8.02
N PRO A 225 21.67 9.01 8.90
CA PRO A 225 22.07 10.12 9.74
C PRO A 225 22.64 11.27 8.89
N PRO A 226 22.47 12.54 9.31
CA PRO A 226 23.02 13.68 8.59
C PRO A 226 24.56 13.61 8.53
N PRO A 227 25.19 14.17 7.47
CA PRO A 227 26.64 14.22 7.36
C PRO A 227 27.28 14.91 8.58
N GLY A 228 28.34 14.31 9.14
CA GLY A 228 29.07 14.87 10.28
C GLY A 228 28.60 14.42 11.67
N PHE A 229 27.48 13.69 11.78
CA PHE A 229 26.95 13.19 13.06
C PHE A 229 27.44 11.76 13.41
N ARG A 230 28.72 11.45 13.14
CA ARG A 230 29.26 10.08 13.28
C ARG A 230 30.29 9.98 14.40
N ASP A 231 29.81 10.03 15.65
CA ASP A 231 30.51 9.37 16.76
C ASP A 231 29.68 8.17 17.21
N GLU A 232 30.15 6.98 16.87
CA GLU A 232 29.48 5.71 17.16
C GLU A 232 29.26 5.51 18.68
N ARG A 233 30.15 6.03 19.52
CA ARG A 233 30.02 5.96 20.98
C ARG A 233 28.90 6.87 21.46
N ALA A 234 28.83 8.10 20.96
CA ALA A 234 27.75 9.03 21.27
C ALA A 234 26.39 8.48 20.79
N SER A 235 26.31 7.92 19.58
CA SER A 235 25.09 7.28 19.06
C SER A 235 24.61 6.13 19.94
N ARG A 236 25.49 5.19 20.32
CA ARG A 236 25.13 4.08 21.23
C ARG A 236 24.64 4.58 22.59
N SER A 237 25.33 5.56 23.15
CA SER A 237 24.97 6.15 24.46
C SER A 237 23.63 6.87 24.39
N GLY A 238 23.36 7.58 23.29
CA GLY A 238 22.08 8.24 23.03
C GLY A 238 20.93 7.25 22.88
N LEU A 239 21.11 6.17 22.12
CA LEU A 239 20.10 5.12 21.97
C LEU A 239 19.80 4.41 23.30
N ALA A 240 20.82 4.12 24.10
CA ALA A 240 20.63 3.52 25.43
C ALA A 240 19.87 4.46 26.38
N ALA A 241 20.15 5.77 26.33
CA ALA A 241 19.41 6.76 27.11
C ALA A 241 17.95 6.87 26.65
N LEU A 242 17.71 6.87 25.33
CA LEU A 242 16.36 6.87 24.77
C LEU A 242 15.57 5.61 25.15
N ASP A 243 16.18 4.42 25.08
CA ASP A 243 15.55 3.17 25.52
C ASP A 243 15.15 3.23 26.99
N ARG A 244 16.04 3.73 27.86
CA ARG A 244 15.72 3.92 29.29
C ARG A 244 14.54 4.86 29.50
N LEU A 245 14.50 6.00 28.80
CA LEU A 245 13.39 6.96 28.88
C LEU A 245 12.08 6.36 28.35
N ASN A 246 12.15 5.63 27.24
CA ASN A 246 10.98 4.98 26.64
C ASN A 246 10.40 3.91 27.56
N ARG A 247 11.25 3.09 28.20
CA ARG A 247 10.81 2.08 29.18
C ARG A 247 10.11 2.72 30.37
N ALA A 248 10.74 3.75 30.97
CA ALA A 248 10.13 4.47 32.09
C ALA A 248 8.77 5.08 31.71
N TYR A 249 8.67 5.70 30.51
CA TYR A 249 7.41 6.26 30.02
C TYR A 249 6.32 5.19 29.81
N ALA A 250 6.70 4.02 29.30
CA ALA A 250 5.79 2.90 29.05
C ALA A 250 5.30 2.27 30.37
N GLU A 251 6.18 2.14 31.37
CA GLU A 251 5.84 1.61 32.70
C GLU A 251 4.78 2.47 33.41
N GLU A 252 4.81 3.80 33.22
CA GLU A 252 3.81 4.73 33.75
C GLU A 252 2.43 4.63 33.06
N ARG A 253 2.35 4.02 31.86
CA ARG A 253 1.15 3.99 31.01
C ARG A 253 0.83 2.57 30.54
N PRO A 254 0.53 1.66 31.47
CA PRO A 254 0.18 0.29 31.12
C PRO A 254 -1.03 0.27 30.17
N GLY A 255 -0.84 -0.29 28.98
CA GLY A 255 -1.88 -0.40 27.94
C GLY A 255 -1.85 0.65 26.83
N ASP A 256 -0.99 1.69 26.90
CA ASP A 256 -0.78 2.63 25.79
C ASP A 256 0.34 2.12 24.86
N ASP A 257 -0.04 1.54 23.72
CA ASP A 257 0.88 0.92 22.76
C ASP A 257 1.51 1.92 21.78
N ARG A 258 1.09 3.20 21.78
CA ARG A 258 1.54 4.20 20.80
C ARG A 258 3.02 4.52 20.87
N LEU A 259 3.64 4.42 22.04
CA LEU A 259 5.10 4.58 22.15
C LEU A 259 5.81 3.35 21.57
N LEU A 260 5.40 2.15 21.95
CA LEU A 260 5.98 0.89 21.45
C LEU A 260 5.84 0.76 19.94
N ALA A 261 4.70 1.18 19.41
CA ALA A 261 4.41 1.36 18.00
C ALA A 261 5.47 2.20 17.28
N ARG A 262 5.77 3.38 17.84
CA ARG A 262 6.72 4.31 17.24
C ARG A 262 8.16 3.79 17.33
N VAL A 263 8.52 3.15 18.45
CA VAL A 263 9.80 2.46 18.61
C VAL A 263 9.95 1.36 17.54
N ARG A 264 8.94 0.50 17.39
CA ARG A 264 8.94 -0.56 16.36
C ARG A 264 9.02 -0.01 14.94
N SER A 265 8.36 1.11 14.64
CA SER A 265 8.48 1.76 13.34
C SER A 265 9.91 2.21 13.05
N TYR A 266 10.63 2.73 14.05
CA TYR A 266 12.03 3.11 13.89
C TYR A 266 12.98 1.91 13.83
N GLU A 267 12.72 0.86 14.62
CA GLU A 267 13.47 -0.40 14.54
C GLU A 267 13.28 -1.09 13.19
N LEU A 268 12.05 -1.09 12.64
CA LEU A 268 11.78 -1.56 11.29
C LEU A 268 12.50 -0.69 10.25
N ALA A 269 12.52 0.64 10.40
CA ALA A 269 13.30 1.50 9.52
C ALA A 269 14.81 1.17 9.59
N ALA A 270 15.35 0.91 10.78
CA ALA A 270 16.74 0.47 10.95
C ALA A 270 16.98 -0.94 10.35
N ALA A 271 16.04 -1.86 10.51
CA ALA A 271 16.11 -3.18 9.88
C ALA A 271 16.09 -3.06 8.35
N LEU A 272 15.23 -2.19 7.78
CA LEU A 272 15.19 -1.86 6.36
C LEU A 272 16.53 -1.28 5.88
N GLN A 273 17.16 -0.42 6.67
CA GLN A 273 18.49 0.12 6.38
C GLN A 273 19.56 -0.97 6.25
N LEU A 274 19.48 -2.00 7.09
CA LEU A 274 20.47 -3.08 7.15
C LEU A 274 20.18 -4.22 6.16
N SER A 275 18.92 -4.45 5.80
CA SER A 275 18.49 -5.67 5.09
C SER A 275 17.80 -5.42 3.76
N ALA A 276 17.33 -4.20 3.48
CA ALA A 276 16.38 -3.95 2.40
C ALA A 276 16.74 -2.78 1.47
N THR A 277 17.94 -2.19 1.58
CA THR A 277 18.41 -1.23 0.57
C THR A 277 18.47 -1.87 -0.81
N ASP A 278 18.98 -3.11 -0.90
CA ASP A 278 18.99 -3.87 -2.16
C ASP A 278 17.58 -4.15 -2.70
N ALA A 279 16.59 -4.35 -1.82
CA ALA A 279 15.20 -4.62 -2.23
C ALA A 279 14.46 -3.37 -2.76
N LEU A 280 14.97 -2.17 -2.47
CA LEU A 280 14.41 -0.90 -2.93
C LEU A 280 15.22 -0.26 -4.07
N ASP A 281 16.38 -0.86 -4.40
CA ASP A 281 17.28 -0.40 -5.45
C ASP A 281 17.01 -1.09 -6.79
N VAL A 282 16.00 -0.59 -7.49
CA VAL A 282 15.66 -1.05 -8.84
C VAL A 282 16.71 -0.70 -9.89
N ALA A 283 17.67 0.19 -9.61
CA ALA A 283 18.70 0.53 -10.60
C ALA A 283 19.60 -0.67 -10.93
N ARG A 284 19.64 -1.68 -10.05
CA ARG A 284 20.44 -2.90 -10.21
C ARG A 284 19.74 -3.99 -11.03
N GLU A 285 18.48 -3.81 -11.37
CA GLU A 285 17.73 -4.81 -12.13
C GLU A 285 18.15 -4.86 -13.60
N PRO A 286 17.98 -6.00 -14.29
CA PRO A 286 18.29 -6.12 -15.70
C PRO A 286 17.45 -5.19 -16.58
N ALA A 287 18.01 -4.75 -17.71
CA ALA A 287 17.32 -3.85 -18.65
C ALA A 287 15.96 -4.36 -19.16
N HIS A 288 15.76 -5.68 -19.25
CA HIS A 288 14.46 -6.25 -19.64
C HIS A 288 13.39 -6.08 -18.57
N ILE A 289 13.78 -5.99 -17.28
CA ILE A 289 12.89 -5.71 -16.16
C ILE A 289 12.54 -4.22 -16.15
N HIS A 290 13.51 -3.34 -16.37
CA HIS A 290 13.24 -1.90 -16.57
C HIS A 290 12.27 -1.63 -17.71
N ALA A 291 12.42 -2.36 -18.82
CA ALA A 291 11.50 -2.28 -19.95
C ALA A 291 10.09 -2.79 -19.58
N LEU A 292 9.98 -3.83 -18.74
CA LEU A 292 8.69 -4.34 -18.26
C LEU A 292 7.95 -3.32 -17.40
N TYR A 293 8.68 -2.57 -16.57
CA TYR A 293 8.14 -1.49 -15.75
C TYR A 293 7.84 -0.22 -16.55
N GLY A 294 8.35 -0.10 -17.77
CA GLY A 294 8.22 1.11 -18.58
C GLY A 294 9.10 2.27 -18.10
N LEU A 295 10.24 1.95 -17.47
CA LEU A 295 11.17 2.96 -16.98
C LEU A 295 11.83 3.72 -18.14
N ALA A 296 11.91 5.03 -18.00
CA ALA A 296 12.60 5.90 -18.94
C ALA A 296 14.13 5.74 -18.78
N PRO A 297 14.91 5.75 -19.88
CA PRO A 297 16.37 5.75 -19.81
C PRO A 297 16.96 6.93 -19.00
N GLU A 298 16.28 8.07 -19.01
CA GLU A 298 16.63 9.27 -18.25
C GLU A 298 16.29 9.16 -16.75
N GLY A 299 15.58 8.10 -16.35
CA GLY A 299 15.15 7.86 -14.98
C GLY A 299 14.26 8.98 -14.43
N PRO A 300 14.35 9.27 -13.11
CA PRO A 300 13.53 10.30 -12.47
C PRO A 300 13.77 11.73 -12.97
N GLY A 301 14.78 11.95 -13.82
CA GLY A 301 15.05 13.23 -14.47
C GLY A 301 14.29 13.46 -15.77
N VAL A 302 13.35 12.57 -16.13
CA VAL A 302 12.46 12.76 -17.29
C VAL A 302 11.65 14.05 -17.15
N ASP A 303 11.53 14.80 -18.24
CA ASP A 303 10.73 16.03 -18.25
C ASP A 303 9.24 15.72 -18.07
N ASP A 304 8.67 16.27 -16.99
CA ASP A 304 7.27 16.15 -16.59
C ASP A 304 6.54 17.51 -16.60
N SER A 305 7.16 18.55 -17.19
CA SER A 305 6.56 19.89 -17.31
C SER A 305 5.26 19.90 -18.12
N THR A 306 5.08 18.89 -18.97
CA THR A 306 3.84 18.61 -19.70
C THR A 306 3.46 17.14 -19.55
N ILE A 307 2.15 16.86 -19.53
CA ILE A 307 1.64 15.48 -19.42
C ILE A 307 2.09 14.68 -20.64
N ASN A 308 2.88 13.64 -20.41
CA ASN A 308 3.40 12.78 -21.47
C ASN A 308 3.55 11.33 -21.00
N VAL A 309 3.37 10.39 -21.93
CA VAL A 309 3.39 8.95 -21.62
C VAL A 309 4.70 8.50 -20.99
N LYS A 310 5.82 9.09 -21.40
CA LYS A 310 7.14 8.69 -20.93
C LYS A 310 7.34 9.02 -19.45
N ALA A 311 7.03 10.24 -19.04
CA ALA A 311 7.10 10.65 -17.64
C ALA A 311 6.09 9.88 -16.79
N GLU A 312 4.84 9.77 -17.25
CA GLU A 312 3.80 9.04 -16.50
C GLU A 312 4.17 7.54 -16.33
N SER A 313 4.73 6.90 -17.37
CA SER A 313 5.19 5.50 -17.29
C SER A 313 6.39 5.34 -16.37
N GLU A 314 7.36 6.26 -16.38
CA GLU A 314 8.50 6.24 -15.48
C GLU A 314 8.07 6.31 -14.01
N PHE A 315 7.23 7.30 -13.66
CA PHE A 315 6.80 7.48 -12.28
C PHE A 315 5.79 6.43 -11.82
N PHE A 316 4.93 5.92 -12.71
CA PHE A 316 4.01 4.84 -12.40
C PHE A 316 4.75 3.50 -12.29
N GLY A 317 5.64 3.20 -13.22
CA GLY A 317 6.44 1.97 -13.28
C GLY A 317 7.26 1.73 -12.01
N ARG A 318 7.91 2.79 -11.48
CA ARG A 318 8.63 2.73 -10.19
C ARG A 318 7.73 2.43 -8.98
N LYS A 319 6.41 2.52 -9.12
CA LYS A 319 5.43 2.24 -8.05
C LYS A 319 4.70 0.91 -8.27
N CYS A 320 4.90 0.23 -9.41
CA CYS A 320 4.32 -1.08 -9.70
C CYS A 320 5.32 -2.22 -9.48
N LEU A 321 6.34 -1.97 -8.66
CA LEU A 321 7.33 -2.93 -8.17
C LEU A 321 6.74 -3.87 -7.12
#